data_AF-A0A2E0X846-F1
#
_entry.id   AF-A0A2E0X846-F1
#
_cell.length_a   1.000
_cell.length_b   1.000
_cell.length_c   1.000
_cell.angle_alpha   90.00
_cell.angle_beta   90.00
_cell.angle_gamma   90.00
#
_symmetry.space_group_name_H-M   'P 1'
#
loop_
_entity.id
_entity.type
_entity.pdbx_description
1 polymer ?
#
loop_
_entity_poly.entity_id
_entity_poly.type
_entity_poly.pdbx_seq_one_letter_code
_entity_poly.pdbx_strand_id
1 'polypeptide(L)' 'MTIDKSLKVRRGATGSRSVLTRAERVEKLKEMERWQEGQSPLGLPKVRVKKLSMKKKKKKAKDDDDKK' A
#
# COMPACT_ATOMS: atom_id res chain seq x y z
N MET A 1 -6.14 4.18 8.98
CA MET A 1 -7.14 5.14 9.46
C MET A 1 -6.69 6.51 9.00
N THR A 2 -7.60 7.31 8.44
CA THR A 2 -7.26 8.68 8.05
C THR A 2 -7.29 9.52 9.32
N ILE A 3 -6.11 9.84 9.84
CA ILE A 3 -5.93 10.82 10.92
C ILE A 3 -5.54 12.14 10.25
N ASP A 4 -6.13 13.24 10.72
CA ASP A 4 -5.74 14.57 10.25
C ASP A 4 -4.26 14.83 10.57
N LYS A 5 -3.55 15.55 9.69
CA LYS A 5 -2.11 15.78 9.82
C LYS A 5 -1.75 16.47 11.13
N SER A 6 -2.63 17.32 11.65
CA SER A 6 -2.46 18.02 12.93
C SER A 6 -2.53 17.08 14.14
N LEU A 7 -3.26 15.97 14.04
CA LEU A 7 -3.46 14.97 15.09
C LEU A 7 -2.45 13.82 15.02
N LYS A 8 -1.50 13.86 14.07
CA LYS A 8 -0.52 12.81 13.87
C LYS A 8 0.63 12.95 14.87
N VAL A 9 0.62 12.11 15.91
CA VAL A 9 1.75 11.99 16.85
C VAL A 9 2.96 11.45 16.08
N ARG A 10 4.11 12.14 16.18
CA ARG A 10 5.35 11.85 15.41
C ARG A 10 5.87 10.41 15.59
N ARG A 11 5.48 9.75 16.68
CA ARG A 11 5.84 8.37 17.05
C ARG A 11 4.64 7.40 17.11
N GLY A 12 3.43 7.87 16.79
CA GLY A 12 2.19 7.11 16.87
C GLY A 12 1.82 6.45 15.54
N ALA A 13 1.69 5.12 15.57
CA ALA A 13 1.19 4.25 14.50
C ALA A 13 1.99 4.28 13.17
N THR A 14 3.20 3.72 13.20
CA THR A 14 3.92 3.19 12.00
C THR A 14 3.28 1.92 11.43
N GLY A 15 1.99 1.70 11.68
CA GLY A 15 1.25 0.54 11.22
C GLY A 15 0.83 0.68 9.76
N SER A 16 0.77 -0.45 9.05
CA SER A 16 0.14 -0.50 7.72
C SER A 16 -1.33 -0.08 7.81
N ARG A 17 -1.76 0.82 6.92
CA ARG A 17 -3.18 1.21 6.80
C ARG A 17 -4.03 0.07 6.25
N SER A 18 -5.31 0.03 6.63
CA SER A 18 -6.26 -1.00 6.21
C SER A 18 -6.87 -0.77 4.82
N VAL A 19 -7.00 0.48 4.40
CA VAL A 19 -7.65 0.91 3.14
C VAL A 19 -6.69 1.82 2.37
N LEU A 20 -6.71 1.71 1.04
CA LEU A 20 -5.97 2.61 0.14
C LEU A 20 -6.46 4.06 0.24
N THR A 21 -5.57 5.00 -0.07
CA THR A 21 -5.95 6.42 -0.20
C THR A 21 -6.90 6.62 -1.37
N ARG A 22 -7.53 7.79 -1.44
CA ARG A 22 -8.50 8.10 -2.50
C ARG A 22 -7.90 7.95 -3.90
N ALA A 23 -6.70 8.50 -4.16
CA ALA A 23 -6.03 8.41 -5.45
C ALA A 23 -5.77 6.94 -5.85
N GLU A 24 -5.15 6.18 -4.96
CA GLU A 24 -4.88 4.74 -5.17
C GLU A 24 -6.16 3.91 -5.35
N ARG A 25 -7.28 4.33 -4.73
CA ARG A 25 -8.57 3.67 -4.96
C ARG A 25 -9.10 3.94 -6.36
N VAL A 26 -8.95 5.16 -6.89
CA VAL A 26 -9.34 5.48 -8.26
C VAL A 26 -8.54 4.63 -9.24
N GLU A 27 -7.21 4.56 -9.09
CA GLU A 27 -6.34 3.72 -9.91
C GLU A 27 -6.77 2.24 -9.87
N LYS A 28 -7.00 1.71 -8.67
CA LYS A 28 -7.43 0.32 -8.51
C LYS A 28 -8.83 0.05 -9.06
N LEU A 29 -9.73 1.02 -9.00
CA LEU A 29 -11.09 0.88 -9.55
C LEU A 29 -11.09 1.04 -11.07
N LYS A 30 -10.18 1.85 -11.65
CA LYS A 30 -9.89 1.90 -13.09
C LYS A 30 -9.42 0.51 -13.57
N GLU A 31 -8.46 -0.09 -12.88
CA GLU A 31 -7.97 -1.46 -13.19
C GLU A 31 -9.07 -2.53 -13.17
N MET A 32 -10.09 -2.35 -12.33
CA MET A 32 -11.22 -3.27 -12.20
C MET A 32 -12.43 -2.89 -13.07
N GLU A 33 -12.29 -1.90 -13.97
CA GLU A 33 -13.36 -1.38 -14.85
C GLU A 33 -14.60 -0.85 -14.09
N ARG A 34 -14.46 -0.60 -12.79
CA ARG A 34 -15.54 -0.16 -11.88
C ARG A 34 -15.58 1.36 -11.70
N TRP A 35 -14.67 2.09 -12.33
CA TRP A 35 -14.62 3.54 -12.30
C TRP A 35 -14.46 4.06 -13.73
N GLN A 36 -15.27 5.06 -14.05
CA GLN A 36 -15.30 5.71 -15.37
C GLN A 36 -14.87 7.18 -15.23
N GLU A 37 -14.27 7.72 -16.28
CA GLU A 37 -13.83 9.12 -16.29
C GLU A 37 -15.05 10.05 -16.24
N GLY A 38 -15.03 10.99 -15.29
CA GLY A 38 -16.18 11.85 -14.98
C GLY A 38 -16.97 11.44 -13.74
N GLN A 39 -16.77 10.23 -13.19
CA GLN A 39 -17.37 9.87 -11.90
C GLN A 39 -16.74 10.65 -10.74
N SER A 40 -17.59 11.01 -9.77
CA SER A 40 -17.15 11.75 -8.59
C SER A 40 -16.04 11.01 -7.83
N PRO A 41 -14.94 11.69 -7.46
CA PRO A 41 -13.88 11.09 -6.64
C PRO A 41 -14.28 10.93 -5.16
N LEU A 42 -15.49 11.36 -4.79
CA LEU A 42 -16.08 11.22 -3.46
C LEU A 42 -16.96 9.97 -3.39
N GLY A 43 -17.07 9.35 -2.22
CA GLY A 43 -17.95 8.18 -2.04
C GLY A 43 -17.44 6.86 -2.63
N LEU A 44 -16.19 6.79 -3.09
CA LEU A 44 -15.60 5.56 -3.67
C LEU A 44 -15.72 4.34 -2.71
N PRO A 45 -15.88 3.11 -3.23
CA PRO A 45 -15.88 1.89 -2.43
C PRO A 45 -14.54 1.69 -1.69
N LYS A 46 -14.58 1.04 -0.52
CA LYS A 46 -13.37 0.80 0.29
C LYS A 46 -12.54 -0.33 -0.34
N VAL A 47 -11.30 -0.03 -0.72
CA VAL A 47 -10.36 -1.01 -1.28
C VAL A 47 -9.25 -1.32 -0.27
N ARG A 48 -9.10 -2.59 0.11
CA ARG A 48 -8.14 -3.05 1.12
C ARG A 48 -6.71 -3.03 0.57
N VAL A 49 -5.73 -2.71 1.44
CA VAL A 49 -4.31 -2.87 1.13
C VAL A 49 -3.93 -4.35 1.08
N LYS A 50 -3.36 -4.81 -0.04
CA LYS A 50 -2.90 -6.20 -0.18
C LYS A 50 -1.62 -6.38 0.63
N LYS A 51 -1.66 -7.27 1.64
CA LYS A 51 -0.47 -7.63 2.42
C LYS A 51 0.31 -8.66 1.63
N LEU A 52 1.47 -8.27 1.09
CA LEU A 52 2.39 -9.20 0.45
C LEU A 52 3.14 -9.95 1.55
N SER A 53 2.83 -11.23 1.73
CA SER A 53 3.66 -12.13 2.53
C SER A 53 4.81 -12.62 1.67
N MET A 54 5.99 -12.00 1.77
CA MET A 54 7.18 -12.58 1.15
C MET A 54 7.58 -13.84 1.93
N LYS A 55 7.60 -14.98 1.24
CA LYS A 55 8.15 -16.22 1.81
C LYS A 55 9.66 -16.01 2.01
N LYS A 56 10.13 -16.16 3.24
CA LYS A 56 11.53 -15.92 3.63
C LYS A 56 12.44 -16.80 2.73
N LYS A 57 13.25 -16.19 1.86
CA LYS A 57 14.24 -16.93 1.07
C LYS A 57 15.30 -17.44 2.05
N LYS A 58 15.52 -18.76 2.09
CA LYS A 58 16.56 -19.40 2.92
C LYS A 58 17.91 -18.79 2.50
N LYS A 59 18.63 -18.13 3.41
CA LYS A 59 20.02 -17.70 3.14
C LYS A 59 20.82 -18.99 2.86
N LYS A 60 21.35 -19.15 1.64
CA LYS A 60 22.48 -20.06 1.42
C LYS A 60 23.71 -19.37 2.01
N ALA A 61 24.40 -20.07 2.90
CA ALA A 61 25.70 -19.68 3.41
C ALA A 61 26.76 -19.76 2.30
N LYS A 62 27.72 -18.82 2.36
CA LYS A 62 29.04 -18.72 1.71
C LYS A 62 29.30 -19.51 0.42
N ASP A 63 29.70 -18.78 -0.63
CA ASP A 63 30.91 -19.13 -1.37
C ASP A 63 31.70 -17.85 -1.68
N ASP A 64 33.01 -18.01 -1.65
CA ASP A 64 34.09 -17.04 -1.57
C ASP A 64 34.51 -16.52 -2.96
N ASP A 65 35.16 -15.35 -2.96
CA ASP A 65 36.09 -14.84 -3.99
C ASP A 65 35.60 -14.24 -5.33
N ASP A 66 36.44 -13.32 -5.84
CA ASP A 66 36.45 -12.65 -7.16
C ASP A 66 35.75 -11.26 -7.29
N LYS A 67 36.34 -10.24 -6.66
CA LYS A 67 36.97 -9.11 -7.40
C LYS A 67 37.67 -8.10 -6.47
N LYS A 68 39.00 -8.22 -6.48
CA LYS A 68 40.05 -7.23 -6.17
C LYS A 68 40.35 -6.90 -4.71
#